data_AF-A0A7C3U9B7-F1
#
_entry.id   AF-A0A7C3U9B7-F1
#
_cell.length_a   1.000
_cell.length_b   1.000
_cell.length_c   1.000
_cell.angle_alpha   90.00
_cell.angle_beta   90.00
_cell.angle_gamma   90.00
#
_symmetry.space_group_name_H-M   'P 1'
#
loop_
_entity.id
_entity.type
_entity.pdbx_description
1 polymer ?
#
loop_
_entity_poly.entity_id
_entity_poly.type
_entity_poly.pdbx_seq_one_letter_code
_entity_poly.pdbx_strand_id
1 'polypeptide(L)'
;MILSFVATQGIQMPEDATIVLLIRHGVTDYVTAQRAAGRTPGIHLNKEGQAQALALARRLKSLPIKAVYASPLERTAETAQAVADALALTVQIRPGLVETDTGEWTGLYYKDILASYPAIWSALQSHPKGVRIPGGETIDEIQSRIVAEIDAICRAHPGEMVAVVSHADPIKAAIAHYIKLDVDHFQNLMINPASVSALMIGGHGAALLVMNHSGDLPDLAHAPAKQPAVRRITWPQEGKTMPRMTYDLREISRITASAVGTPGQRTFYIQAREGERLYTFLCEKEQVAALALGIDQLLDELEEKAPDSAATSPIPDVDLELEEPLEPIFRVGQLGLGYDQDSNAIVLVAYELPESEDTDPDTLSVARIWASRAQMRALSRHAAAVVAAGRPLCPLCGEPMDPSGHICPKKNGHKKLTVE
;
A
#
# COMPACT_ATOMS: atom_id res chain seq x y z
N MET A 1 17.37 -0.01 -6.51
CA MET A 1 17.25 -1.25 -5.73
C MET A 1 15.80 -1.37 -5.29
N ILE A 2 14.98 -2.11 -6.05
CA ILE A 2 13.56 -2.31 -5.72
C ILE A 2 13.48 -3.54 -4.81
N LEU A 3 12.98 -3.35 -3.60
CA LEU A 3 12.63 -4.43 -2.69
C LEU A 3 11.50 -5.23 -3.32
N SER A 4 11.82 -6.42 -3.83
CA SER A 4 10.86 -7.39 -4.34
C SER A 4 10.09 -7.99 -3.16
N PHE A 5 8.83 -7.59 -2.97
CA PHE A 5 7.90 -8.21 -2.02
C PHE A 5 7.30 -9.47 -2.65
N VAL A 6 7.97 -10.61 -2.49
CA VAL A 6 7.34 -11.92 -2.71
C VAL A 6 6.74 -12.34 -1.38
N ALA A 7 5.44 -12.12 -1.20
CA ALA A 7 4.68 -12.34 0.06
C ALA A 7 4.68 -13.79 0.59
N THR A 8 5.46 -14.71 0.02
CA THR A 8 5.62 -16.09 0.51
C THR A 8 6.98 -16.37 1.13
N GLN A 9 7.90 -15.39 1.10
CA GLN A 9 9.13 -15.39 1.90
C GLN A 9 9.18 -14.03 2.58
N GLY A 10 9.03 -14.00 3.91
CA GLY A 10 9.00 -12.76 4.69
C GLY A 10 10.07 -11.74 4.28
N ILE A 11 9.80 -10.46 4.57
CA ILE A 11 10.52 -9.29 4.00
C ILE A 11 12.04 -9.49 4.01
N GLN A 12 12.64 -9.56 2.81
CA GLN A 12 14.10 -9.52 2.66
C GLN A 12 14.58 -8.09 2.92
N MET A 13 15.13 -7.89 4.11
CA MET A 13 15.66 -6.59 4.52
C MET A 13 17.13 -6.44 4.07
N PRO A 14 17.49 -5.33 3.39
CA PRO A 14 18.87 -5.00 3.11
C PRO A 14 19.71 -4.94 4.39
N GLU A 15 20.98 -5.31 4.32
CA GLU A 15 21.88 -5.34 5.49
C GLU A 15 22.05 -3.96 6.16
N ASP A 16 21.83 -2.87 5.41
CA ASP A 16 21.91 -1.48 5.88
C ASP A 16 20.55 -0.89 6.28
N ALA A 17 19.44 -1.63 6.13
CA ALA A 17 18.11 -1.14 6.42
C ALA A 17 17.65 -1.52 7.84
N THR A 18 16.80 -0.70 8.43
CA THR A 18 16.12 -0.94 9.72
C THR A 18 14.62 -0.98 9.49
N ILE A 19 13.92 -1.97 10.03
CA ILE A 19 12.46 -1.93 10.14
C ILE A 19 12.07 -1.25 11.45
N VAL A 20 11.39 -0.11 11.33
CA VAL A 20 10.88 0.68 12.44
C VAL A 20 9.38 0.48 12.57
N LEU A 21 8.95 -0.19 13.64
CA LEU A 21 7.54 -0.32 14.00
C LEU A 21 7.11 0.91 14.81
N LEU A 22 6.47 1.87 14.14
CA LEU A 22 5.86 3.05 14.76
C LEU A 22 4.52 2.68 15.40
N ILE A 23 4.43 2.85 16.72
CA ILE A 23 3.30 2.42 17.54
C ILE A 23 2.70 3.62 18.23
N ARG A 24 1.39 3.84 18.09
CA ARG A 24 0.69 4.82 18.92
C ARG A 24 0.38 4.22 20.28
N HIS A 25 0.52 4.99 21.35
CA HIS A 25 0.08 4.58 22.69
C HIS A 25 -1.40 4.10 22.71
N GLY A 26 -1.75 3.24 23.66
CA GLY A 26 -3.14 2.81 23.89
C GLY A 26 -4.06 3.94 24.35
N VAL A 27 -5.37 3.69 24.39
CA VAL A 27 -6.38 4.69 24.77
C VAL A 27 -6.15 5.25 26.20
N THR A 28 -6.40 6.54 26.36
CA THR A 28 -6.45 7.25 27.65
C THR A 28 -7.80 7.94 27.80
N ASP A 29 -8.15 8.41 28.99
CA ASP A 29 -9.41 9.13 29.20
C ASP A 29 -9.51 10.43 28.38
N TYR A 30 -8.37 11.03 28.02
CA TYR A 30 -8.35 12.20 27.11
C TYR A 30 -8.73 11.83 25.68
N VAL A 31 -8.31 10.64 25.20
CA VAL A 31 -8.71 10.15 23.88
C VAL A 31 -10.22 9.92 23.84
N THR A 32 -10.77 9.22 24.83
CA THR A 32 -12.22 8.96 24.93
C THR A 32 -13.01 10.26 25.08
N ALA A 33 -12.50 11.22 25.84
CA ALA A 33 -13.13 12.52 26.04
C ALA A 33 -12.94 13.51 24.88
N GLN A 34 -12.20 13.14 23.81
CA GLN A 34 -11.87 14.04 22.70
C GLN A 34 -11.22 15.35 23.17
N ARG A 35 -10.21 15.21 24.02
CA ARG A 35 -9.49 16.30 24.67
C ARG A 35 -8.03 16.34 24.20
N ALA A 36 -7.52 17.52 23.88
CA ALA A 36 -6.13 17.69 23.48
C ALA A 36 -5.22 17.45 24.70
N ALA A 37 -4.53 16.31 24.71
CA ALA A 37 -3.60 15.95 25.78
C ALA A 37 -2.27 16.68 25.67
N GLY A 38 -1.74 16.82 24.44
CA GLY A 38 -0.41 17.35 24.18
C GLY A 38 0.64 16.66 25.04
N ARG A 39 1.50 17.47 25.68
CA ARG A 39 2.59 17.02 26.55
C ARG A 39 2.23 16.96 28.04
N THR A 40 0.94 16.96 28.39
CA THR A 40 0.49 16.94 29.78
C THR A 40 1.00 15.69 30.51
N PRO A 41 1.71 15.84 31.65
CA PRO A 41 2.18 14.71 32.46
C PRO A 41 1.04 14.05 33.25
N GLY A 42 1.25 12.82 33.71
CA GLY A 42 0.28 12.09 34.55
C GLY A 42 -0.96 11.58 33.81
N ILE A 43 -0.94 11.58 32.47
CA ILE A 43 -1.99 10.95 31.66
C ILE A 43 -1.58 9.51 31.37
N HIS A 44 -2.24 8.59 32.05
CA HIS A 44 -2.01 7.15 31.97
C HIS A 44 -3.00 6.46 31.02
N LEU A 45 -2.69 5.23 30.61
CA LEU A 45 -3.63 4.36 29.91
C LEU A 45 -4.84 4.06 30.79
N ASN A 46 -6.03 4.10 30.19
CA ASN A 46 -7.23 3.62 30.88
C ASN A 46 -7.34 2.08 30.75
N LYS A 47 -8.41 1.49 31.29
CA LYS A 47 -8.61 0.02 31.23
C LYS A 47 -8.58 -0.54 29.81
N GLU A 48 -9.16 0.20 28.85
CA GLU A 48 -9.14 -0.19 27.45
C GLU A 48 -7.71 -0.09 26.87
N GLY A 49 -7.00 1.02 27.14
CA GLY A 49 -5.61 1.20 26.72
C GLY A 49 -4.66 0.14 27.28
N GLN A 50 -4.85 -0.29 28.52
CA GLN A 50 -4.10 -1.39 29.13
C GLN A 50 -4.36 -2.72 28.41
N ALA A 51 -5.62 -3.02 28.10
CA ALA A 51 -5.98 -4.21 27.33
C ALA A 51 -5.40 -4.17 25.90
N GLN A 52 -5.40 -3.00 25.26
CA GLN A 52 -4.79 -2.76 23.95
C GLN A 52 -3.27 -2.97 23.99
N ALA A 53 -2.57 -2.46 25.01
CA ALA A 53 -1.13 -2.64 25.16
C ALA A 53 -0.75 -4.13 25.32
N LEU A 54 -1.53 -4.88 26.11
CA LEU A 54 -1.34 -6.33 26.25
C LEU A 54 -1.63 -7.10 24.95
N ALA A 55 -2.64 -6.68 24.18
CA ALA A 55 -2.95 -7.27 22.87
C ALA A 55 -1.84 -7.00 21.85
N LEU A 56 -1.33 -5.78 21.82
CA LEU A 56 -0.18 -5.39 21.02
C LEU A 56 1.05 -6.24 21.38
N ALA A 57 1.36 -6.39 22.67
CA ALA A 57 2.48 -7.20 23.11
C ALA A 57 2.39 -8.66 22.62
N ARG A 58 1.18 -9.25 22.60
CA ARG A 58 0.96 -10.59 22.03
C ARG A 58 1.25 -10.64 20.53
N ARG A 59 0.77 -9.64 19.77
CA ARG A 59 0.97 -9.54 18.32
C ARG A 59 2.44 -9.40 17.94
N LEU A 60 3.22 -8.66 18.74
CA LEU A 60 4.63 -8.39 18.45
C LEU A 60 5.59 -9.49 18.93
N LYS A 61 5.12 -10.42 19.79
CA LYS A 61 5.98 -11.40 20.48
C LYS A 61 6.79 -12.31 19.54
N SER A 62 6.25 -12.64 18.36
CA SER A 62 6.92 -13.51 17.38
C SER A 62 7.90 -12.79 16.47
N LEU A 63 7.89 -11.45 16.47
CA LEU A 63 8.74 -10.65 15.61
C LEU A 63 10.17 -10.53 16.18
N PRO A 64 11.20 -10.45 15.33
CA PRO A 64 12.60 -10.39 15.76
C PRO A 64 13.01 -8.97 16.23
N ILE A 65 12.18 -8.33 17.07
CA ILE A 65 12.41 -6.99 17.59
C ILE A 65 13.62 -6.99 18.53
N LYS A 66 14.57 -6.08 18.29
CA LYS A 66 15.84 -5.97 19.02
C LYS A 66 15.85 -4.88 20.09
N ALA A 67 15.04 -3.84 19.92
CA ALA A 67 14.94 -2.75 20.88
C ALA A 67 13.53 -2.17 20.92
N VAL A 68 13.17 -1.63 22.09
CA VAL A 68 11.92 -0.90 22.31
C VAL A 68 12.25 0.51 22.76
N TYR A 69 11.76 1.50 22.02
CA TYR A 69 11.91 2.93 22.29
C TYR A 69 10.54 3.53 22.62
N ALA A 70 10.52 4.55 23.47
CA ALA A 70 9.29 5.25 23.80
C ALA A 70 9.51 6.76 24.01
N SER A 71 8.47 7.55 23.73
CA SER A 71 8.41 8.92 24.23
C SER A 71 8.41 8.96 25.76
N PRO A 72 8.84 10.08 26.38
CA PRO A 72 8.92 10.20 27.83
C PRO A 72 7.56 10.24 28.55
N LEU A 73 6.44 10.36 27.82
CA LEU A 73 5.11 10.45 28.42
C LEU A 73 4.61 9.08 28.92
N GLU A 74 3.88 9.07 30.03
CA GLU A 74 3.52 7.86 30.77
C GLU A 74 2.71 6.88 29.92
N ARG A 75 1.69 7.37 29.20
CA ARG A 75 0.91 6.55 28.24
C ARG A 75 1.76 5.81 27.19
N THR A 76 2.84 6.43 26.70
CA THR A 76 3.77 5.79 25.77
C THR A 76 4.68 4.79 26.47
N ALA A 77 5.19 5.15 27.66
CA ALA A 77 6.02 4.27 28.47
C ALA A 77 5.28 3.00 28.91
N GLU A 78 4.02 3.11 29.33
CA GLU A 78 3.16 1.98 29.72
C GLU A 78 2.87 1.05 28.54
N THR A 79 2.58 1.61 27.36
CA THR A 79 2.37 0.82 26.14
C THR A 79 3.65 0.09 25.74
N ALA A 80 4.80 0.78 25.80
CA ALA A 80 6.11 0.21 25.49
C ALA A 80 6.53 -0.86 26.49
N GLN A 81 6.22 -0.68 27.78
CA GLN A 81 6.56 -1.63 28.83
C GLN A 81 5.88 -2.98 28.60
N ALA A 82 4.59 -2.98 28.23
CA ALA A 82 3.90 -4.23 27.90
C ALA A 82 4.58 -5.01 26.76
N VAL A 83 5.05 -4.29 25.72
CA VAL A 83 5.79 -4.88 24.60
C VAL A 83 7.17 -5.39 25.04
N ALA A 84 7.89 -4.58 25.80
CA ALA A 84 9.22 -4.91 26.30
C ALA A 84 9.20 -6.15 27.22
N ASP A 85 8.22 -6.24 28.12
CA ASP A 85 8.02 -7.39 29.02
C ASP A 85 7.79 -8.68 28.24
N ALA A 86 6.96 -8.64 27.19
CA ALA A 86 6.68 -9.81 26.36
C ALA A 86 7.89 -10.31 25.56
N LEU A 87 8.83 -9.42 25.26
CA LEU A 87 10.05 -9.67 24.49
C LEU A 87 11.31 -9.84 25.37
N ALA A 88 11.18 -9.70 26.70
CA ALA A 88 12.29 -9.64 27.64
C ALA A 88 13.35 -8.56 27.27
N LEU A 89 12.87 -7.39 26.85
CA LEU A 89 13.67 -6.21 26.52
C LEU A 89 13.49 -5.10 27.56
N THR A 90 14.27 -4.03 27.43
CA THR A 90 14.11 -2.81 28.24
C THR A 90 13.61 -1.67 27.36
N VAL A 91 12.82 -0.76 27.95
CA VAL A 91 12.34 0.44 27.26
C VAL A 91 13.39 1.53 27.32
N GLN A 92 13.75 2.08 26.16
CA GLN A 92 14.64 3.22 26.03
C GLN A 92 13.84 4.50 25.79
N ILE A 93 13.89 5.45 26.72
CA ILE A 93 13.17 6.72 26.61
C ILE A 93 13.92 7.69 25.69
N ARG A 94 13.21 8.24 24.70
CA ARG A 94 13.75 9.14 23.68
C ARG A 94 12.92 10.43 23.60
N PRO A 95 13.46 11.59 24.02
CA PRO A 95 12.73 12.86 24.01
C PRO A 95 12.23 13.27 22.61
N GLY A 96 12.95 12.92 21.55
CA GLY A 96 12.55 13.23 20.17
C GLY A 96 11.27 12.51 19.71
N LEU A 97 10.74 11.55 20.48
CA LEU A 97 9.48 10.85 20.20
C LEU A 97 8.24 11.50 20.82
N VAL A 98 8.39 12.62 21.54
CA VAL A 98 7.30 13.27 22.30
C VAL A 98 6.17 13.80 21.40
N GLU A 99 4.96 13.90 21.97
CA GLU A 99 3.76 14.45 21.32
C GLU A 99 3.95 15.90 20.88
N THR A 100 3.07 16.34 19.96
CA THR A 100 2.82 17.75 19.63
C THR A 100 2.68 18.59 20.90
N ASP A 101 3.42 19.70 20.96
CA ASP A 101 3.10 20.78 21.89
C ASP A 101 1.83 21.50 21.42
N THR A 102 0.73 21.27 22.12
CA THR A 102 -0.57 21.85 21.79
C THR A 102 -0.77 23.25 22.39
N GLY A 103 0.21 23.80 23.12
CA GLY A 103 0.15 25.17 23.64
C GLY A 103 -1.15 25.52 24.37
N GLU A 104 -1.83 26.58 23.93
CA GLU A 104 -3.10 27.05 24.49
C GLU A 104 -4.24 26.02 24.37
N TRP A 105 -4.12 25.02 23.49
CA TRP A 105 -5.14 23.99 23.33
C TRP A 105 -5.03 22.88 24.37
N THR A 106 -3.93 22.83 25.14
CA THR A 106 -3.71 21.78 26.13
C THR A 106 -4.85 21.70 27.14
N GLY A 107 -5.46 20.53 27.23
CA GLY A 107 -6.58 20.29 28.14
C GLY A 107 -7.90 20.89 27.68
N LEU A 108 -8.02 21.40 26.45
CA LEU A 108 -9.33 21.78 25.90
C LEU A 108 -9.97 20.61 25.16
N TYR A 109 -11.31 20.58 25.11
CA TYR A 109 -12.04 19.66 24.25
C TYR A 109 -11.93 20.13 22.79
N TYR A 110 -11.86 19.20 21.83
CA TYR A 110 -11.76 19.56 20.41
C TYR A 110 -12.94 20.43 19.93
N LYS A 111 -14.14 20.23 20.46
CA LYS A 111 -15.30 21.09 20.18
C LYS A 111 -15.08 22.54 20.61
N ASP A 112 -14.38 22.77 21.73
CA ASP A 112 -14.14 24.09 22.29
C ASP A 112 -12.98 24.77 21.55
N ILE A 113 -11.99 24.00 21.11
CA ILE A 113 -10.92 24.45 20.22
C ILE A 113 -11.52 24.91 18.88
N LEU A 114 -12.37 24.10 18.26
CA LEU A 114 -13.05 24.44 17.00
C LEU A 114 -13.87 25.73 17.14
N ALA A 115 -14.56 25.90 18.27
CA ALA A 115 -15.36 27.10 18.52
C ALA A 115 -14.50 28.35 18.76
N SER A 116 -13.38 28.22 19.47
CA SER A 116 -12.54 29.34 19.89
C SER A 116 -11.49 29.74 18.82
N TYR A 117 -11.05 28.79 18.00
CA TYR A 117 -10.00 28.97 17.00
C TYR A 117 -10.40 28.44 15.60
N PRO A 118 -11.57 28.80 15.04
CA PRO A 118 -12.11 28.18 13.82
C PRO A 118 -11.19 28.36 12.59
N ALA A 119 -10.52 29.51 12.47
CA ALA A 119 -9.59 29.77 11.36
C ALA A 119 -8.33 28.90 11.44
N ILE A 120 -7.71 28.81 12.63
CA ILE A 120 -6.51 27.99 12.84
C ILE A 120 -6.85 26.51 12.70
N TRP A 121 -7.99 26.09 13.25
CA TRP A 121 -8.49 24.73 13.09
C TRP A 121 -8.67 24.37 11.61
N SER A 122 -9.39 25.20 10.86
CA SER A 122 -9.60 24.99 9.41
C SER A 122 -8.29 24.91 8.63
N ALA A 123 -7.33 25.79 8.94
CA ALA A 123 -6.02 25.77 8.32
C ALA A 123 -5.26 24.46 8.65
N LEU A 124 -5.23 24.03 9.91
CA LEU A 124 -4.59 22.76 10.30
C LEU A 124 -5.25 21.51 9.68
N GLN A 125 -6.54 21.57 9.35
CA GLN A 125 -7.23 20.46 8.69
C GLN A 125 -7.01 20.40 7.17
N SER A 126 -6.75 21.56 6.53
CA SER A 126 -6.72 21.66 5.06
C SER A 126 -5.32 21.92 4.48
N HIS A 127 -4.53 22.77 5.13
CA HIS A 127 -3.19 23.19 4.72
C HIS A 127 -2.30 23.40 5.96
N PRO A 128 -1.99 22.34 6.73
CA PRO A 128 -1.29 22.43 8.00
C PRO A 128 0.16 22.95 7.92
N LYS A 129 0.78 22.98 6.74
CA LYS A 129 2.16 23.42 6.57
C LYS A 129 2.35 24.86 7.05
N GLY A 130 3.35 25.07 7.91
CA GLY A 130 3.62 26.37 8.51
C GLY A 130 2.56 26.91 9.48
N VAL A 131 1.44 26.21 9.69
CA VAL A 131 0.42 26.62 10.67
C VAL A 131 0.92 26.28 12.07
N ARG A 132 0.92 27.28 12.95
CA ARG A 132 1.33 27.14 14.35
C ARG A 132 0.11 27.06 15.26
N ILE A 133 0.10 26.06 16.14
CA ILE A 133 -0.84 26.02 17.27
C ILE A 133 -0.46 27.17 18.23
N PRO A 134 -1.39 28.04 18.69
CA PRO A 134 -1.07 29.13 19.60
C PRO A 134 -0.30 28.66 20.84
N GLY A 135 0.90 29.21 21.06
CA GLY A 135 1.79 28.80 22.15
C GLY A 135 2.39 27.39 22.01
N GLY A 136 2.22 26.72 20.87
CA GLY A 136 2.66 25.35 20.61
C GLY A 136 3.52 25.21 19.35
N GLU A 137 3.58 23.99 18.81
CA GLU A 137 4.42 23.61 17.66
C GLU A 137 3.72 23.80 16.29
N THR A 138 4.53 23.87 15.23
CA THR A 138 4.09 23.57 13.85
C THR A 138 4.31 22.10 13.52
N ILE A 139 3.64 21.60 12.48
CA ILE A 139 3.86 20.21 11.99
C ILE A 139 5.30 20.02 11.48
N ASP A 140 5.90 21.05 10.88
CA ASP A 140 7.29 21.02 10.39
C ASP A 140 8.31 20.82 11.54
N GLU A 141 8.07 21.44 12.69
CA GLU A 141 8.91 21.28 13.90
C GLU A 141 8.80 19.85 14.45
N ILE A 142 7.58 19.32 14.48
CA ILE A 142 7.32 17.93 14.90
C ILE A 142 8.02 16.96 13.95
N GLN A 143 7.84 17.13 12.63
CA GLN A 143 8.46 16.29 11.60
C GLN A 143 9.98 16.30 11.72
N SER A 144 10.59 17.48 11.83
CA SER A 144 12.05 17.61 11.93
C SER A 144 12.60 16.86 13.14
N ARG A 145 11.95 16.98 14.30
CA ARG A 145 12.36 16.31 15.54
C ARG A 145 12.19 14.80 15.48
N ILE A 146 11.02 14.31 15.05
CA ILE A 146 10.74 12.87 15.03
C ILE A 146 11.60 12.13 14.02
N VAL A 147 11.85 12.73 12.85
CA VAL A 147 12.71 12.15 11.81
C VAL A 147 14.16 12.08 12.30
N ALA A 148 14.69 13.16 12.91
CA ALA A 148 16.04 13.13 13.45
C ALA A 148 16.24 12.03 14.50
N GLU A 149 15.21 11.78 15.32
CA GLU A 149 15.20 10.72 16.33
C GLU A 149 15.13 9.32 15.69
N ILE A 150 14.24 9.11 14.71
CA ILE A 150 14.14 7.83 13.99
C ILE A 150 15.43 7.54 13.22
N ASP A 151 16.02 8.51 12.54
CA ASP A 151 17.29 8.34 11.84
C ASP A 151 18.43 7.95 12.80
N ALA A 152 18.44 8.51 14.02
CA ALA A 152 19.41 8.12 15.04
C ALA A 152 19.21 6.66 15.51
N ILE A 153 17.95 6.23 15.64
CA ILE A 153 17.60 4.85 15.96
C ILE A 153 18.02 3.91 14.81
N CYS A 154 17.71 4.24 13.55
CA CYS A 154 18.11 3.43 12.38
C CYS A 154 19.64 3.25 12.30
N ARG A 155 20.42 4.32 12.52
CA ARG A 155 21.89 4.23 12.56
C ARG A 155 22.43 3.28 13.64
N ALA A 156 21.69 3.08 14.72
CA ALA A 156 22.07 2.15 15.80
C ALA A 156 21.62 0.70 15.53
N HIS A 157 20.77 0.47 14.52
CA HIS A 157 20.07 -0.79 14.27
C HIS A 157 20.08 -1.21 12.78
N PRO A 158 21.23 -1.17 12.07
CA PRO A 158 21.30 -1.69 10.70
C PRO A 158 21.04 -3.19 10.71
N GLY A 159 20.22 -3.69 9.78
CA GLY A 159 19.91 -5.12 9.74
C GLY A 159 18.94 -5.57 10.84
N GLU A 160 18.31 -4.65 11.59
CA GLU A 160 17.46 -4.99 12.73
C GLU A 160 16.03 -4.40 12.64
N MET A 161 15.14 -4.98 13.46
CA MET A 161 13.77 -4.50 13.67
C MET A 161 13.64 -3.88 15.06
N VAL A 162 12.99 -2.73 15.16
CA VAL A 162 12.79 -2.01 16.44
C VAL A 162 11.34 -1.56 16.60
N ALA A 163 10.88 -1.51 17.86
CA ALA A 163 9.59 -0.96 18.23
C ALA A 163 9.75 0.46 18.76
N VAL A 164 8.99 1.42 18.24
CA VAL A 164 9.08 2.85 18.59
C VAL A 164 7.70 3.35 18.94
N VAL A 165 7.46 3.57 20.24
CA VAL A 165 6.16 3.99 20.78
C VAL A 165 6.09 5.51 20.92
N SER A 166 5.16 6.12 20.20
CA SER A 166 4.94 7.56 20.13
C SER A 166 3.44 7.86 20.08
N HIS A 167 3.07 8.94 19.40
CA HIS A 167 1.73 9.52 19.38
C HIS A 167 1.24 9.75 17.95
N ALA A 168 -0.03 10.10 17.78
CA ALA A 168 -0.64 10.16 16.46
C ALA A 168 0.08 11.15 15.53
N ASP A 169 0.26 12.41 15.95
CA ASP A 169 0.79 13.46 15.08
C ASP A 169 2.27 13.24 14.72
N PRO A 170 3.19 12.93 15.67
CA PRO A 170 4.57 12.58 15.32
C PRO A 170 4.67 11.37 14.38
N ILE A 171 3.83 10.34 14.55
CA ILE A 171 3.84 9.16 13.67
C ILE A 171 3.38 9.55 12.26
N LYS A 172 2.30 10.32 12.12
CA LYS A 172 1.86 10.80 10.81
C LYS A 172 2.93 11.67 10.14
N ALA A 173 3.55 12.58 10.90
CA ALA A 173 4.62 13.46 10.41
C ALA A 173 5.85 12.66 9.92
N ALA A 174 6.24 11.62 10.66
CA ALA A 174 7.31 10.70 10.28
C ALA A 174 6.95 9.92 9.00
N ILE A 175 5.76 9.32 8.94
CA ILE A 175 5.31 8.57 7.75
C ILE A 175 5.32 9.49 6.53
N ALA A 176 4.72 10.68 6.62
CA ALA A 176 4.69 11.64 5.53
C ALA A 176 6.09 11.97 5.01
N HIS A 177 7.06 12.20 5.92
CA HIS A 177 8.45 12.45 5.55
C HIS A 177 9.09 11.29 4.76
N TYR A 178 8.97 10.07 5.27
CA TYR A 178 9.64 8.91 4.71
C TYR A 178 9.04 8.48 3.37
N ILE A 179 7.72 8.62 3.18
CA ILE A 179 7.05 8.32 1.90
C ILE A 179 7.00 9.51 0.93
N LYS A 180 7.62 10.65 1.29
CA LYS A 180 7.65 11.88 0.49
C LYS A 180 6.27 12.48 0.19
N LEU A 181 5.33 12.28 1.12
CA LEU A 181 4.04 12.97 1.10
C LEU A 181 4.22 14.40 1.60
N ASP A 182 3.65 15.39 0.90
CA ASP A 182 3.65 16.77 1.38
C ASP A 182 2.94 16.85 2.75
N VAL A 183 3.51 17.63 3.66
CA VAL A 183 2.99 17.85 5.02
C VAL A 183 1.54 18.35 5.00
N ASP A 184 1.12 19.06 3.96
CA ASP A 184 -0.28 19.51 3.83
C ASP A 184 -1.28 18.32 3.80
N HIS A 185 -0.82 17.13 3.43
CA HIS A 185 -1.65 15.93 3.40
C HIS A 185 -1.51 15.05 4.65
N PHE A 186 -0.78 15.47 5.69
CA PHE A 186 -0.58 14.61 6.87
C PHE A 186 -1.88 14.26 7.60
N GLN A 187 -2.93 15.11 7.51
CA GLN A 187 -4.25 14.81 8.10
C GLN A 187 -4.97 13.66 7.41
N ASN A 188 -4.60 13.32 6.17
CA ASN A 188 -5.14 12.17 5.45
C ASN A 188 -4.62 10.83 6.02
N LEU A 189 -3.60 10.88 6.88
CA LEU A 189 -3.04 9.71 7.52
C LEU A 189 -3.76 9.45 8.84
N MET A 190 -4.34 8.25 9.00
CA MET A 190 -4.98 7.81 10.25
C MET A 190 -4.06 6.91 11.06
N ILE A 191 -3.97 7.14 12.37
CA ILE A 191 -3.17 6.34 13.31
C ILE A 191 -4.00 6.09 14.57
N ASN A 192 -4.51 4.89 14.72
CA ASN A 192 -5.38 4.48 15.82
C ASN A 192 -4.57 4.12 17.08
N PRO A 193 -5.15 4.19 18.28
CA PRO A 193 -4.47 3.74 19.51
C PRO A 193 -4.00 2.28 19.41
N ALA A 194 -2.80 1.99 19.91
CA ALA A 194 -2.15 0.68 19.82
C ALA A 194 -2.03 0.06 18.41
N SER A 195 -2.22 0.88 17.37
CA SER A 195 -1.95 0.50 15.99
C SER A 195 -0.45 0.49 15.71
N VAL A 196 -0.07 -0.30 14.70
CA VAL A 196 1.32 -0.43 14.22
C VAL A 196 1.38 0.07 12.78
N SER A 197 2.33 0.95 12.50
CA SER A 197 2.80 1.27 11.15
C SER A 197 4.25 0.86 11.04
N ALA A 198 4.66 0.19 9.96
CA ALA A 198 6.05 -0.24 9.78
C ALA A 198 6.68 0.45 8.59
N LEU A 199 7.85 1.05 8.81
CA LEU A 199 8.71 1.60 7.79
C LEU A 199 9.99 0.78 7.72
N MET A 200 10.42 0.42 6.53
CA MET A 200 11.80 -0.02 6.30
C MET A 200 12.60 1.17 5.79
N ILE A 201 13.68 1.52 6.49
CA ILE A 201 14.48 2.72 6.23
C ILE A 201 15.92 2.29 6.03
N GLY A 202 16.53 2.62 4.88
CA GLY A 202 17.92 2.29 4.57
C GLY A 202 18.59 3.38 3.72
N GLY A 203 19.83 3.14 3.27
CA GLY A 203 20.61 4.15 2.53
C GLY A 203 20.00 4.61 1.20
N HIS A 204 19.03 3.87 0.68
CA HIS A 204 18.41 4.10 -0.63
C HIS A 204 17.00 4.72 -0.54
N GLY A 205 16.50 4.98 0.67
CA GLY A 205 15.16 5.53 0.91
C GLY A 205 14.37 4.74 1.95
N ALA A 206 13.05 4.93 1.94
CA ALA A 206 12.15 4.27 2.87
C ALA A 206 10.95 3.65 2.15
N ALA A 207 10.44 2.55 2.71
CA ALA A 207 9.22 1.88 2.25
C ALA A 207 8.22 1.75 3.39
N LEU A 208 6.97 2.12 3.16
CA LEU A 208 5.85 1.88 4.07
C LEU A 208 5.29 0.48 3.84
N LEU A 209 5.52 -0.40 4.81
CA LEU A 209 5.18 -1.83 4.72
C LEU A 209 3.75 -2.10 5.17
N VAL A 210 3.35 -1.40 6.22
CA VAL A 210 2.01 -1.46 6.79
C VAL A 210 1.72 -0.15 7.49
N MET A 211 0.45 0.25 7.51
CA MET A 211 0.03 1.48 8.16
C MET A 211 -1.22 1.23 9.01
N ASN A 212 -1.24 1.78 10.22
CA ASN A 212 -2.41 1.82 11.10
C ASN A 212 -3.03 0.44 11.40
N HIS A 213 -2.20 -0.59 11.51
CA HIS A 213 -2.69 -1.96 11.62
C HIS A 213 -2.97 -2.37 13.06
N SER A 214 -4.16 -2.92 13.30
CA SER A 214 -4.61 -3.34 14.63
C SER A 214 -4.85 -4.86 14.76
N GLY A 215 -4.78 -5.60 13.64
CA GLY A 215 -4.92 -7.06 13.60
C GLY A 215 -3.57 -7.80 13.54
N ASP A 216 -3.58 -9.06 13.13
CA ASP A 216 -2.35 -9.85 12.96
C ASP A 216 -1.47 -9.22 11.89
N LEU A 217 -0.22 -8.91 12.23
CA LEU A 217 0.68 -8.24 11.30
C LEU A 217 0.94 -9.16 10.10
N PRO A 218 1.06 -8.60 8.87
CA PRO A 218 1.57 -9.36 7.74
C PRO A 218 2.95 -9.94 8.08
N ASP A 219 3.44 -10.91 7.31
CA ASP A 219 4.76 -11.53 7.59
C ASP A 219 5.91 -10.51 7.42
N LEU A 220 6.16 -9.75 8.49
CA LEU A 220 7.28 -8.84 8.65
C LEU A 220 8.53 -9.59 9.13
N ALA A 221 8.42 -10.89 9.44
CA ALA A 221 9.53 -11.66 9.97
C ALA A 221 10.55 -11.95 8.87
N HIS A 222 11.83 -11.96 9.25
CA HIS A 222 12.90 -12.37 8.35
C HIS A 222 12.84 -13.87 8.08
N ALA A 223 12.77 -14.25 6.80
CA ALA A 223 13.33 -15.54 6.40
C ALA A 223 14.86 -15.41 6.41
N PRO A 224 15.62 -16.22 7.16
CA PRO A 224 17.07 -16.17 7.10
C PRO A 224 17.54 -16.48 5.67
N ALA A 225 18.45 -15.66 5.15
CA ALA A 225 19.09 -15.88 3.87
C ALA A 225 19.80 -17.24 3.85
N LYS A 226 19.13 -18.26 3.31
CA LYS A 226 19.79 -19.49 2.90
C LYS A 226 20.13 -19.35 1.42
N GLN A 227 21.44 -19.33 1.14
CA GLN A 227 21.99 -19.44 -0.21
C GLN A 227 21.27 -20.56 -0.99
N PRO A 228 20.89 -20.34 -2.26
CA PRO A 228 20.14 -21.34 -3.00
C PRO A 228 21.05 -22.52 -3.34
N ALA A 229 20.97 -23.58 -2.53
CA ALA A 229 21.48 -24.88 -2.91
C ALA A 229 20.50 -25.49 -3.91
N VAL A 230 20.95 -25.68 -5.15
CA VAL A 230 20.22 -26.41 -6.19
C VAL A 230 19.86 -27.81 -5.65
N ARG A 231 18.58 -28.04 -5.34
CA ARG A 231 18.06 -29.37 -5.01
C ARG A 231 17.17 -29.88 -6.12
N ARG A 232 17.60 -30.99 -6.72
CA ARG A 232 16.81 -31.83 -7.63
C ARG A 232 15.68 -32.47 -6.81
N ILE A 233 14.43 -32.20 -7.17
CA ILE A 233 13.25 -32.80 -6.49
C ILE A 233 12.74 -33.97 -7.32
N THR A 234 12.68 -35.15 -6.69
CA THR A 234 11.89 -36.31 -7.14
C THR A 234 10.56 -36.33 -6.38
N TRP A 235 9.47 -36.57 -7.10
CA TRP A 235 8.09 -36.50 -6.62
C TRP A 235 7.59 -37.85 -6.06
N PRO A 236 6.91 -37.90 -4.90
CA PRO A 236 6.08 -39.02 -4.48
C PRO A 236 4.61 -38.83 -4.92
N GLN A 237 3.91 -39.96 -5.11
CA GLN A 237 2.59 -40.06 -5.73
C GLN A 237 1.38 -39.73 -4.81
N GLU A 238 0.33 -39.25 -5.50
CA GLU A 238 -1.09 -39.03 -5.20
C GLU A 238 -1.69 -39.28 -3.79
N GLY A 239 -2.50 -38.30 -3.36
CA GLY A 239 -3.77 -38.55 -2.67
C GLY A 239 -4.05 -37.75 -1.38
N LYS A 240 -4.49 -36.48 -1.49
CA LYS A 240 -5.51 -35.76 -0.68
C LYS A 240 -5.32 -34.23 -0.74
N THR A 241 -6.41 -33.51 -1.08
CA THR A 241 -6.68 -32.05 -1.00
C THR A 241 -5.64 -31.11 -1.64
N MET A 242 -5.99 -30.51 -2.80
CA MET A 242 -5.11 -29.68 -3.63
C MET A 242 -4.86 -28.27 -3.05
N PRO A 243 -3.60 -27.78 -2.96
CA PRO A 243 -3.26 -26.39 -2.69
C PRO A 243 -3.01 -25.55 -3.97
N ARG A 244 -3.43 -24.26 -3.89
CA ARG A 244 -2.99 -22.99 -4.52
C ARG A 244 -1.94 -23.05 -5.66
N MET A 245 -2.28 -22.55 -6.85
CA MET A 245 -1.32 -22.41 -7.98
C MET A 245 -0.78 -20.98 -8.10
N THR A 246 0.54 -20.85 -8.24
CA THR A 246 1.23 -19.60 -8.61
C THR A 246 1.74 -19.73 -10.04
N TYR A 247 1.48 -18.71 -10.86
CA TYR A 247 1.87 -18.67 -12.28
C TYR A 247 2.93 -17.59 -12.49
N ASP A 248 4.20 -17.98 -12.53
CA ASP A 248 5.32 -17.07 -12.81
C ASP A 248 5.72 -17.18 -14.28
N LEU A 249 5.35 -16.20 -15.08
CA LEU A 249 5.64 -16.14 -16.51
C LEU A 249 6.80 -15.19 -16.75
N ARG A 250 7.99 -15.75 -16.95
CA ARG A 250 9.24 -14.98 -17.02
C ARG A 250 9.78 -14.83 -18.44
N GLU A 251 9.46 -15.78 -19.32
CA GLU A 251 9.97 -15.80 -20.70
C GLU A 251 8.80 -15.69 -21.69
N ILE A 252 7.96 -14.67 -21.50
CA ILE A 252 6.79 -14.50 -22.36
C ILE A 252 7.22 -14.05 -23.76
N SER A 253 6.66 -14.70 -24.78
CA SER A 253 6.74 -14.20 -26.15
C SER A 253 5.71 -13.10 -26.41
N ARG A 254 4.61 -13.08 -25.64
CA ARG A 254 3.45 -12.24 -25.90
C ARG A 254 2.63 -11.94 -24.64
N ILE A 255 2.07 -10.74 -24.60
CA ILE A 255 1.05 -10.31 -23.64
C ILE A 255 0.04 -9.38 -24.33
N THR A 256 -1.25 -9.57 -24.06
CA THR A 256 -2.33 -8.71 -24.55
C THR A 256 -3.43 -8.54 -23.50
N ALA A 257 -4.23 -7.49 -23.64
CA ALA A 257 -5.49 -7.31 -22.94
C ALA A 257 -6.55 -6.88 -23.96
N SER A 258 -7.55 -7.72 -24.17
CA SER A 258 -8.55 -7.51 -25.21
C SER A 258 -9.91 -8.03 -24.76
N ALA A 259 -10.92 -7.99 -25.63
CA ALA A 259 -12.28 -8.36 -25.28
C ALA A 259 -13.02 -9.10 -26.40
N VAL A 260 -13.88 -10.04 -26.03
CA VAL A 260 -14.76 -10.78 -26.94
C VAL A 260 -16.21 -10.36 -26.70
N GLY A 261 -16.99 -10.22 -27.77
CA GLY A 261 -18.40 -9.87 -27.72
C GLY A 261 -18.72 -8.48 -28.28
N THR A 262 -20.00 -8.12 -28.25
CA THR A 262 -20.48 -6.83 -28.79
C THR A 262 -20.37 -5.71 -27.75
N PRO A 263 -20.23 -4.43 -28.16
CA PRO A 263 -20.12 -3.31 -27.23
C PRO A 263 -21.22 -3.25 -26.14
N GLY A 264 -20.82 -3.48 -24.89
CA GLY A 264 -21.69 -3.53 -23.70
C GLY A 264 -22.10 -4.94 -23.25
N GLN A 265 -21.71 -5.97 -23.99
CA GLN A 265 -21.71 -7.38 -23.59
C GLN A 265 -20.32 -7.99 -23.85
N ARG A 266 -19.27 -7.19 -23.66
CA ARG A 266 -17.89 -7.62 -23.88
C ARG A 266 -17.34 -8.28 -22.63
N THR A 267 -16.69 -9.42 -22.80
CA THR A 267 -15.91 -10.09 -21.77
C THR A 267 -14.44 -9.76 -22.00
N PHE A 268 -13.77 -9.24 -20.99
CA PHE A 268 -12.38 -8.79 -21.09
C PHE A 268 -11.42 -9.85 -20.57
N TYR A 269 -10.29 -9.98 -21.24
CA TYR A 269 -9.26 -10.94 -20.88
C TYR A 269 -7.88 -10.31 -20.92
N ILE A 270 -7.02 -10.73 -20.02
CA ILE A 270 -5.57 -10.60 -20.15
C ILE A 270 -5.04 -11.96 -20.58
N GLN A 271 -4.16 -11.98 -21.58
CA GLN A 271 -3.60 -13.21 -22.10
C GLN A 271 -2.09 -13.08 -22.28
N ALA A 272 -1.35 -14.11 -21.87
CA ALA A 272 0.10 -14.18 -22.05
C ALA A 272 0.52 -15.55 -22.58
N ARG A 273 1.60 -15.58 -23.36
CA ARG A 273 2.15 -16.80 -23.95
C ARG A 273 3.58 -17.03 -23.48
N GLU A 274 3.86 -18.22 -22.97
CA GLU A 274 5.20 -18.68 -22.59
C GLU A 274 5.45 -20.04 -23.27
N GLY A 275 6.31 -20.03 -24.30
CA GLY A 275 6.45 -21.16 -25.23
C GLY A 275 5.11 -21.55 -25.87
N GLU A 276 4.75 -22.83 -25.78
CA GLU A 276 3.49 -23.37 -26.32
C GLU A 276 2.28 -23.11 -25.40
N ARG A 277 2.48 -22.63 -24.18
CA ARG A 277 1.41 -22.48 -23.19
C ARG A 277 0.76 -21.12 -23.27
N LEU A 278 -0.57 -21.13 -23.22
CA LEU A 278 -1.41 -19.94 -23.19
C LEU A 278 -2.01 -19.77 -21.79
N TYR A 279 -1.88 -18.56 -21.25
CA TYR A 279 -2.41 -18.19 -19.95
C TYR A 279 -3.45 -17.10 -20.15
N THR A 280 -4.71 -17.40 -19.84
CA THR A 280 -5.84 -16.49 -20.01
C THR A 280 -6.42 -16.16 -18.64
N PHE A 281 -6.69 -14.87 -18.38
CA PHE A 281 -7.26 -14.37 -17.13
C PHE A 281 -8.48 -13.52 -17.43
N LEU A 282 -9.59 -13.80 -16.77
CA LEU A 282 -10.84 -13.07 -16.95
C LEU A 282 -10.80 -11.77 -16.13
N CYS A 283 -11.06 -10.63 -16.75
CA CYS A 283 -10.95 -9.31 -16.13
C CYS A 283 -12.24 -8.50 -16.29
N GLU A 284 -12.40 -7.52 -15.41
CA GLU A 284 -13.39 -6.46 -15.57
C GLU A 284 -12.87 -5.36 -16.51
N LYS A 285 -13.78 -4.65 -17.19
CA LYS A 285 -13.41 -3.55 -18.11
C LYS A 285 -12.59 -2.48 -17.39
N GLU A 286 -13.01 -2.12 -16.18
CA GLU A 286 -12.40 -1.10 -15.35
C GLU A 286 -10.98 -1.48 -14.94
N GLN A 287 -10.71 -2.77 -14.73
CA GLN A 287 -9.36 -3.28 -14.45
C GLN A 287 -8.44 -3.13 -15.67
N VAL A 288 -8.91 -3.45 -16.87
CA VAL A 288 -8.14 -3.26 -18.12
C VAL A 288 -7.88 -1.78 -18.40
N ALA A 289 -8.85 -0.91 -18.11
CA ALA A 289 -8.69 0.55 -18.23
C ALA A 289 -7.64 1.10 -17.26
N ALA A 290 -7.71 0.70 -15.99
CA ALA A 290 -6.75 1.09 -14.97
C ALA A 290 -5.34 0.54 -15.27
N LEU A 291 -5.24 -0.67 -15.80
CA LEU A 291 -3.98 -1.28 -16.23
C LEU A 291 -3.29 -0.45 -17.31
N ALA A 292 -4.01 -0.05 -18.36
CA ALA A 292 -3.44 0.76 -19.44
C ALA A 292 -2.86 2.08 -18.89
N LEU A 293 -3.65 2.81 -18.10
CA LEU A 293 -3.21 4.06 -17.48
C LEU A 293 -2.00 3.86 -16.56
N GLY A 294 -2.01 2.81 -15.74
CA GLY A 294 -0.92 2.50 -14.82
C GLY A 294 0.37 2.12 -15.53
N ILE A 295 0.28 1.43 -16.67
CA ILE A 295 1.46 1.11 -17.50
C ILE A 295 2.06 2.38 -18.09
N ASP A 296 1.24 3.29 -18.64
CA ASP A 296 1.74 4.54 -19.23
C ASP A 296 2.45 5.40 -18.17
N GLN A 297 1.83 5.57 -16.99
CA GLN A 297 2.43 6.30 -15.86
C GLN A 297 3.76 5.69 -15.43
N LEU A 298 3.82 4.36 -15.27
CA LEU A 298 5.05 3.67 -14.89
C LEU A 298 6.14 3.81 -15.95
N LEU A 299 5.78 3.72 -17.24
CA LEU A 299 6.74 3.88 -18.33
C LEU A 299 7.29 5.31 -18.39
N ASP A 300 6.45 6.33 -18.21
CA ASP A 300 6.87 7.74 -18.17
C ASP A 300 7.84 7.98 -17.00
N GLU A 301 7.53 7.47 -15.81
CA GLU A 301 8.43 7.54 -14.65
C GLU A 301 9.77 6.83 -14.90
N LEU A 302 9.74 5.68 -15.57
CA LEU A 302 10.95 4.92 -15.88
C LEU A 302 11.82 5.61 -16.92
N GLU A 303 11.21 6.30 -17.89
CA GLU A 303 11.94 7.08 -18.90
C GLU A 303 12.68 8.26 -18.26
N GLU A 304 12.08 8.92 -17.26
CA GLU A 304 12.73 10.01 -16.51
C GLU A 304 13.87 9.53 -15.60
N LYS A 305 13.66 8.42 -14.87
CA LYS A 305 14.58 7.95 -13.83
C LYS A 305 15.68 7.03 -14.34
N ALA A 306 15.40 6.26 -15.39
CA ALA A 306 16.28 5.27 -15.98
C ALA A 306 16.01 5.16 -17.48
N PRO A 307 16.48 6.15 -18.28
CA PRO A 307 16.26 6.20 -19.72
C PRO A 307 16.69 4.87 -20.35
N ASP A 308 15.81 4.27 -21.14
CA ASP A 308 16.12 2.99 -21.76
C ASP A 308 17.09 3.25 -22.92
N SER A 309 18.38 2.95 -22.75
CA SER A 309 19.35 3.06 -23.85
C SER A 309 19.02 2.12 -25.03
N ALA A 310 18.11 1.15 -24.82
CA ALA A 310 17.55 0.27 -25.84
C ALA A 310 16.17 0.72 -26.35
N ALA A 311 15.72 1.96 -26.06
CA ALA A 311 14.45 2.56 -26.51
C ALA A 311 14.23 2.58 -28.03
N THR A 312 15.25 2.27 -28.82
CA THR A 312 15.16 2.05 -30.28
C THR A 312 14.76 0.62 -30.67
N SER A 313 14.54 -0.27 -29.71
CA SER A 313 14.02 -1.61 -30.00
C SER A 313 12.64 -1.44 -30.64
N PRO A 314 12.43 -1.87 -31.90
CA PRO A 314 11.15 -1.74 -32.57
C PRO A 314 10.07 -2.30 -31.66
N ILE A 315 8.95 -1.59 -31.49
CA ILE A 315 7.74 -2.21 -30.95
C ILE A 315 7.50 -3.41 -31.85
N PRO A 316 7.62 -4.65 -31.34
CA PRO A 316 7.42 -5.80 -32.20
C PRO A 316 6.00 -5.71 -32.75
N ASP A 317 5.86 -5.93 -34.06
CA ASP A 317 4.55 -6.02 -34.74
C ASP A 317 3.90 -7.33 -34.28
N VAL A 318 3.46 -7.34 -33.03
CA VAL A 318 2.87 -8.50 -32.38
C VAL A 318 1.38 -8.38 -32.59
N ASP A 319 0.79 -9.43 -33.15
CA ASP A 319 -0.66 -9.59 -33.15
C ASP A 319 -1.17 -9.59 -31.70
N LEU A 320 -1.99 -8.59 -31.34
CA LEU A 320 -2.54 -8.43 -29.99
C LEU A 320 -3.97 -9.00 -29.86
N GLU A 321 -4.48 -9.72 -30.87
CA GLU A 321 -5.77 -10.40 -30.81
C GLU A 321 -5.77 -11.62 -29.88
N LEU A 322 -6.90 -11.94 -29.25
CA LEU A 322 -6.94 -13.11 -28.35
C LEU A 322 -6.80 -14.41 -29.14
N GLU A 323 -6.04 -15.34 -28.58
CA GLU A 323 -5.88 -16.69 -29.11
C GLU A 323 -6.79 -17.67 -28.37
N GLU A 324 -7.36 -18.65 -29.09
CA GLU A 324 -8.09 -19.76 -28.48
C GLU A 324 -7.11 -20.81 -27.90
N PRO A 325 -7.43 -21.45 -26.77
CA PRO A 325 -8.68 -21.35 -26.02
C PRO A 325 -8.75 -20.15 -25.05
N LEU A 326 -9.93 -19.54 -24.97
CA LEU A 326 -10.24 -18.45 -24.04
C LEU A 326 -10.66 -18.89 -22.62
N GLU A 327 -10.36 -20.12 -22.23
CA GLU A 327 -10.69 -20.63 -20.90
C GLU A 327 -9.84 -19.92 -19.83
N PRO A 328 -10.46 -19.13 -18.92
CA PRO A 328 -9.70 -18.40 -17.93
C PRO A 328 -9.19 -19.34 -16.85
N ILE A 329 -7.93 -19.16 -16.47
CA ILE A 329 -7.32 -19.83 -15.32
C ILE A 329 -8.04 -19.41 -14.04
N PHE A 330 -8.31 -18.11 -13.90
CA PHE A 330 -9.17 -17.56 -12.85
C PHE A 330 -9.73 -16.19 -13.27
N ARG A 331 -10.68 -15.68 -12.49
CA ARG A 331 -11.16 -14.30 -12.59
C ARG A 331 -10.30 -13.39 -11.73
N VAL A 332 -9.84 -12.27 -12.27
CA VAL A 332 -8.99 -11.31 -11.58
C VAL A 332 -9.81 -10.47 -10.62
N GLY A 333 -9.41 -10.45 -9.35
CA GLY A 333 -9.92 -9.52 -8.34
C GLY A 333 -9.12 -8.22 -8.28
N GLN A 334 -7.79 -8.32 -8.39
CA GLN A 334 -6.89 -7.17 -8.30
C GLN A 334 -5.73 -7.29 -9.27
N LEU A 335 -5.36 -6.16 -9.89
CA LEU A 335 -4.14 -6.02 -10.69
C LEU A 335 -3.12 -5.12 -9.97
N GLY A 336 -1.85 -5.42 -10.14
CA GLY A 336 -0.72 -4.63 -9.68
C GLY A 336 0.36 -4.53 -10.75
N LEU A 337 1.14 -3.45 -10.70
CA LEU A 337 2.31 -3.24 -11.55
C LEU A 337 3.55 -3.05 -10.70
N GLY A 338 4.65 -3.66 -11.13
CA GLY A 338 5.97 -3.47 -10.56
C GLY A 338 7.01 -3.32 -11.66
N TYR A 339 8.22 -2.94 -11.27
CA TYR A 339 9.37 -2.89 -12.18
C TYR A 339 10.50 -3.71 -11.57
N ASP A 340 11.08 -4.60 -12.36
CA ASP A 340 12.25 -5.41 -12.03
C ASP A 340 13.47 -4.79 -12.71
N GLN A 341 14.34 -4.19 -11.90
CA GLN A 341 15.55 -3.51 -12.37
C GLN A 341 16.59 -4.49 -12.91
N ASP A 342 16.65 -5.71 -12.38
CA ASP A 342 17.68 -6.68 -12.74
C ASP A 342 17.42 -7.25 -14.15
N SER A 343 16.15 -7.47 -14.48
CA SER A 343 15.72 -7.96 -15.80
C SER A 343 15.25 -6.85 -16.75
N ASN A 344 15.26 -5.59 -16.31
CA ASN A 344 14.68 -4.43 -17.00
C ASN A 344 13.25 -4.72 -17.54
N ALA A 345 12.45 -5.42 -16.73
CA ALA A 345 11.11 -5.85 -17.10
C ALA A 345 10.07 -5.19 -16.18
N ILE A 346 8.90 -4.89 -16.73
CA ILE A 346 7.73 -4.52 -15.94
C ILE A 346 6.99 -5.81 -15.57
N VAL A 347 6.58 -5.92 -14.32
CA VAL A 347 5.87 -7.09 -13.78
C VAL A 347 4.40 -6.74 -13.61
N LEU A 348 3.53 -7.40 -14.36
CA LEU A 348 2.09 -7.38 -14.13
C LEU A 348 1.72 -8.48 -13.14
N VAL A 349 1.07 -8.13 -12.04
CA VAL A 349 0.59 -9.06 -11.02
C VAL A 349 -0.94 -9.12 -11.07
N ALA A 350 -1.51 -10.31 -11.20
CA ALA A 350 -2.94 -10.54 -11.17
C ALA A 350 -3.31 -11.49 -10.04
N TYR A 351 -4.15 -11.03 -9.12
CA TYR A 351 -4.70 -11.80 -8.02
C TYR A 351 -6.09 -12.32 -8.38
N GLU A 352 -6.36 -13.57 -8.05
CA GLU A 352 -7.69 -14.18 -8.17
C GLU A 352 -8.73 -13.44 -7.31
N LEU A 353 -9.95 -13.33 -7.85
CA LEU A 353 -11.10 -12.79 -7.13
C LEU A 353 -11.56 -13.84 -6.11
N PRO A 354 -11.68 -13.49 -4.81
CA PRO A 354 -12.21 -14.41 -3.82
C PRO A 354 -13.66 -14.80 -4.12
N GLU A 355 -14.00 -16.06 -3.87
CA GLU A 355 -15.37 -16.58 -4.02
C GLU A 355 -16.35 -15.95 -3.02
N SER A 356 -15.85 -15.52 -1.85
CA SER A 356 -16.64 -14.88 -0.78
C SER A 356 -15.78 -13.96 0.08
N GLU A 357 -16.41 -13.11 0.89
CA GLU A 357 -15.68 -12.22 1.83
C GLU A 357 -14.90 -12.99 2.91
N ASP A 358 -15.27 -14.24 3.18
CA ASP A 358 -14.60 -15.14 4.13
C ASP A 358 -13.50 -16.01 3.47
N THR A 359 -13.28 -15.84 2.16
CA THR A 359 -12.23 -16.59 1.46
C THR A 359 -10.87 -16.18 2.01
N ASP A 360 -10.15 -17.16 2.56
CA ASP A 360 -8.79 -16.97 3.04
C ASP A 360 -7.92 -16.41 1.90
N PRO A 361 -7.36 -15.19 2.03
CA PRO A 361 -6.48 -14.61 1.02
C PRO A 361 -5.31 -15.53 0.65
N ASP A 362 -4.92 -16.41 1.58
CA ASP A 362 -3.88 -17.40 1.36
C ASP A 362 -4.31 -18.62 0.52
N THR A 363 -5.53 -18.63 -0.01
CA THR A 363 -6.00 -19.64 -0.95
C THR A 363 -6.11 -19.13 -2.37
N LEU A 364 -5.97 -17.81 -2.59
CA LEU A 364 -6.12 -17.19 -3.90
C LEU A 364 -4.90 -17.44 -4.79
N SER A 365 -5.16 -17.78 -6.05
CA SER A 365 -4.15 -17.92 -7.09
C SER A 365 -3.57 -16.54 -7.46
N VAL A 366 -2.31 -16.53 -7.91
CA VAL A 366 -1.64 -15.32 -8.37
C VAL A 366 -0.84 -15.61 -9.63
N ALA A 367 -0.94 -14.71 -10.60
CA ALA A 367 -0.09 -14.70 -11.78
C ALA A 367 0.84 -13.49 -11.77
N ARG A 368 2.10 -13.71 -12.09
CA ARG A 368 3.13 -12.67 -12.23
C ARG A 368 3.74 -12.79 -13.61
N ILE A 369 3.66 -11.72 -14.38
CA ILE A 369 3.99 -11.71 -15.80
C ILE A 369 5.06 -10.65 -16.04
N TRP A 370 6.29 -11.09 -16.33
CA TRP A 370 7.41 -10.21 -16.65
C TRP A 370 7.39 -9.90 -18.14
N ALA A 371 7.25 -8.62 -18.48
CA ALA A 371 7.22 -8.14 -19.85
C ALA A 371 8.21 -6.99 -20.04
N SER A 372 8.84 -6.93 -21.20
CA SER A 372 9.70 -5.81 -21.57
C SER A 372 8.94 -4.48 -21.62
N ARG A 373 9.64 -3.36 -21.51
CA ARG A 373 9.05 -2.01 -21.68
C ARG A 373 8.32 -1.87 -23.03
N ALA A 374 8.87 -2.48 -24.09
CA ALA A 374 8.25 -2.49 -25.43
C ALA A 374 6.94 -3.28 -25.48
N GLN A 375 6.90 -4.48 -24.88
CA GLN A 375 5.68 -5.28 -24.76
C GLN A 375 4.61 -4.57 -23.94
N MET A 376 4.99 -3.94 -22.82
CA MET A 376 4.04 -3.17 -22.00
C MET A 376 3.51 -1.93 -22.72
N ARG A 377 4.34 -1.22 -23.47
CA ARG A 377 3.89 -0.06 -24.29
C ARG A 377 2.94 -0.50 -25.40
N ALA A 378 3.12 -1.69 -25.96
CA ALA A 378 2.19 -2.28 -26.92
C ALA A 378 0.86 -2.66 -26.25
N LEU A 379 0.95 -3.36 -25.11
CA LEU A 379 -0.19 -3.74 -24.28
C LEU A 379 -1.04 -2.54 -23.87
N SER A 380 -0.42 -1.50 -23.31
CA SER A 380 -1.13 -0.29 -22.84
C SER A 380 -1.94 0.36 -23.96
N ARG A 381 -1.29 0.66 -25.10
CA ARG A 381 -1.96 1.29 -26.24
C ARG A 381 -3.11 0.45 -26.78
N HIS A 382 -2.92 -0.87 -26.87
CA HIS A 382 -3.98 -1.77 -27.32
C HIS A 382 -5.13 -1.85 -26.31
N ALA A 383 -4.83 -2.04 -25.02
CA ALA A 383 -5.82 -2.08 -23.95
C ALA A 383 -6.65 -0.80 -23.89
N ALA A 384 -6.00 0.37 -23.98
CA ALA A 384 -6.67 1.67 -24.04
C ALA A 384 -7.61 1.75 -25.25
N ALA A 385 -7.17 1.31 -26.43
CA ALA A 385 -8.01 1.27 -27.63
C ALA A 385 -9.21 0.32 -27.49
N VAL A 386 -9.02 -0.88 -26.94
CA VAL A 386 -10.09 -1.85 -26.70
C VAL A 386 -11.13 -1.30 -25.73
N VAL A 387 -10.69 -0.67 -24.63
CA VAL A 387 -11.57 -0.04 -23.65
C VAL A 387 -12.33 1.14 -24.28
N ALA A 388 -11.63 1.99 -25.04
CA ALA A 388 -12.17 3.18 -25.69
C ALA A 388 -13.12 2.87 -26.86
N ALA A 389 -13.02 1.68 -27.48
CA ALA A 389 -13.97 1.17 -28.46
C ALA A 389 -15.37 0.83 -27.87
N GLY A 390 -15.76 1.53 -26.80
CA GLY A 390 -17.05 1.48 -26.16
C GLY A 390 -18.15 2.18 -26.97
N ARG A 391 -19.35 2.18 -26.40
CA ARG A 391 -20.55 2.73 -27.02
C ARG A 391 -20.38 4.23 -27.32
N PRO A 392 -20.82 4.73 -28.49
CA PRO A 392 -20.80 6.15 -28.78
C PRO A 392 -21.55 6.92 -27.70
N LEU A 393 -20.97 8.03 -27.23
CA LEU A 393 -21.60 8.87 -26.22
C LEU A 393 -22.74 9.65 -26.85
N CYS A 394 -23.86 9.76 -26.13
CA CYS A 394 -24.97 10.59 -26.52
C CYS A 394 -24.53 12.06 -26.54
N PRO A 395 -24.60 12.77 -27.69
CA PRO A 395 -24.08 14.13 -27.83
C PRO A 395 -24.84 15.16 -26.99
N LEU A 396 -25.96 14.78 -26.36
CA LEU A 396 -26.80 15.67 -25.56
C LEU A 396 -26.54 15.53 -24.06
N CYS A 397 -26.54 14.30 -23.53
CA CYS A 397 -26.36 14.05 -22.10
C CYS A 397 -24.96 13.57 -21.72
N GLY A 398 -24.14 13.10 -22.67
CA GLY A 398 -22.81 12.53 -22.40
C GLY A 398 -22.84 11.06 -21.97
N GLU A 399 -24.01 10.43 -21.88
CA GLU A 399 -24.16 9.03 -21.46
C GLU A 399 -23.95 8.04 -22.63
N PRO A 400 -23.45 6.82 -22.40
CA PRO A 400 -23.24 5.82 -23.45
C PRO A 400 -24.55 5.39 -24.15
N MET A 401 -24.53 5.25 -25.48
CA MET A 401 -25.70 4.82 -26.27
C MET A 401 -25.74 3.30 -26.51
N ASP A 402 -26.80 2.62 -26.09
CA ASP A 402 -27.01 1.21 -26.41
C ASP A 402 -27.40 1.02 -27.89
N PRO A 403 -26.96 -0.06 -28.57
CA PRO A 403 -27.39 -0.38 -29.93
C PRO A 403 -28.91 -0.49 -30.10
N SER A 404 -29.64 -0.90 -29.06
CA SER A 404 -31.11 -0.96 -29.01
C SER A 404 -31.80 0.41 -28.79
N GLY A 405 -31.01 1.46 -28.66
CA GLY A 405 -31.40 2.86 -28.52
C GLY A 405 -31.08 3.45 -27.15
N HIS A 406 -30.87 4.78 -27.13
CA HIS A 406 -30.57 5.54 -25.91
C HIS A 406 -31.75 6.43 -25.49
N ILE A 407 -32.10 6.42 -24.19
CA ILE A 407 -33.10 7.32 -23.60
C ILE A 407 -32.35 8.48 -22.92
N CYS A 408 -32.37 9.65 -23.57
CA CYS A 408 -31.64 10.83 -23.11
C CYS A 408 -32.44 11.63 -22.07
N PRO A 409 -31.97 11.79 -20.81
CA PRO A 409 -32.68 12.55 -19.78
C PRO A 409 -32.89 14.03 -20.14
N LYS A 410 -32.00 14.61 -20.96
CA LYS A 410 -32.06 16.02 -21.39
C LYS A 410 -33.08 16.28 -22.50
N LYS A 411 -33.69 15.24 -23.07
CA LYS A 411 -34.90 15.35 -23.90
C LYS A 411 -36.05 14.78 -23.08
N ASN A 412 -36.92 15.63 -22.55
CA ASN A 412 -38.14 15.25 -21.80
C ASN A 412 -38.92 14.08 -22.45
N GLY A 413 -38.53 12.83 -22.18
CA GLY A 413 -39.22 11.59 -22.51
C GLY A 413 -39.46 11.24 -23.98
N HIS A 414 -39.17 12.10 -24.97
CA HIS A 414 -39.65 11.88 -26.34
C HIS A 414 -38.54 11.70 -27.40
N LYS A 415 -38.43 10.44 -27.84
CA LYS A 415 -37.62 9.82 -28.92
C LYS A 415 -36.26 9.22 -28.51
N LYS A 416 -36.14 7.91 -28.73
CA LYS A 416 -34.88 7.14 -28.73
C LYS A 416 -33.92 7.73 -29.76
N LEU A 417 -32.67 7.93 -29.37
CA LEU A 417 -31.59 8.19 -30.33
C LEU A 417 -31.11 6.84 -30.87
N THR A 418 -31.13 6.69 -32.20
CA THR A 418 -30.54 5.56 -32.91
C THR A 418 -29.13 5.93 -33.35
N VAL A 419 -28.20 4.99 -33.25
CA VAL A 419 -26.85 5.12 -33.79
C VAL A 419 -26.99 4.92 -35.31
N GLU A 420 -26.84 5.99 -36.10
CA GLU A 420 -26.57 5.88 -37.55
C GLU A 420 -25.07 5.75 -37.78
#